data_AF-A0AAP0DZW4-F1
#
_entry.id   AF-A0AAP0DZW4-F1
#
_cell.length_a   1.000
_cell.length_b   1.000
_cell.length_c   1.000
_cell.angle_alpha   90.00
_cell.angle_beta   90.00
_cell.angle_gamma   90.00
#
_symmetry.space_group_name_H-M   'P 1'
#
loop_
_entity.id
_entity.type
_entity.pdbx_description
1 polymer ?
#
loop_
_entity_poly.entity_id
_entity_poly.type
_entity_poly.pdbx_seq_one_letter_code
_entity_poly.pdbx_strand_id
1 'polypeptide(L)'
;MQAWRGKERSMAAVHGTFEEGYRLLPAYCEQIRKTNPGSIALVFATGQENCFQRLFVSYRASIYGFINACRPLLELDRAHLKGKYLGTLLCASAIDADDAMFPLAFAIVDAETDENWMWFLSELRKLLGVNTESMPRITILSERQRGVAEAVETHFPSAFHGFCLRYVSENFRDEFKNSKLVNIFWNAVYALTAVEFEAKVAEMAEISQDVMQWFHRFPPQLWAIAYFQGVRYGHFTLGITELLYNWALEGHELPIVQMMEHIRHQLTFWFNERRNMSMGWNSILVPSAEKRISEAIADSHCYQVLRANEIEFEIVSTERTNIVDIQRRVCSCRRWQLYGLPCAHAAAALISCGQNARLFGEHCFTAASYRETYSQIINPIPDKSQWKEQGEGADGGGAKADIMIRPPKTRRPPGRPKKKVLRVESFKRPKRVVQCGRCHMLGHSQKKCTLQILQIDG
;
A
#
# COMPACT_ATOMS: atom_id res chain seq x y z
N MET A 1 6.92 28.09 -30.49
CA MET A 1 5.56 27.53 -30.74
C MET A 1 5.56 26.46 -31.84
N GLN A 2 6.31 26.62 -32.94
CA GLN A 2 6.37 25.66 -34.05
C GLN A 2 6.96 24.28 -33.68
N ALA A 3 8.03 24.23 -32.88
CA ALA A 3 8.65 22.97 -32.45
C ALA A 3 7.73 22.10 -31.56
N TRP A 4 6.90 22.72 -30.70
CA TRP A 4 5.92 22.00 -29.87
C TRP A 4 4.82 21.36 -30.72
N ARG A 5 4.26 22.10 -31.69
CA ARG A 5 3.30 21.56 -32.66
C ARG A 5 3.93 20.50 -33.58
N GLY A 6 5.23 20.59 -33.85
CA GLY A 6 6.00 19.55 -34.53
C GLY A 6 6.01 18.24 -33.72
N LYS A 7 6.42 18.31 -32.45
CA LYS A 7 6.40 17.18 -31.52
C LYS A 7 5.01 16.55 -31.41
N GLU A 8 3.95 17.34 -31.22
CA GLU A 8 2.58 16.82 -31.11
C GLU A 8 2.13 16.08 -32.37
N ARG A 9 2.46 16.58 -33.57
CA ARG A 9 2.13 15.89 -34.83
C ARG A 9 2.90 14.59 -35.01
N SER A 10 4.20 14.57 -34.68
CA SER A 10 5.00 13.34 -34.70
C SER A 10 4.48 12.31 -33.70
N MET A 11 4.15 12.72 -32.47
CA MET A 11 3.57 11.82 -31.46
C MET A 11 2.21 11.27 -31.91
N ALA A 12 1.37 12.10 -32.53
CA ALA A 12 0.08 11.66 -33.06
C ALA A 12 0.22 10.67 -34.22
N ALA A 13 1.25 10.81 -35.07
CA ALA A 13 1.52 9.87 -36.15
C ALA A 13 1.93 8.48 -35.64
N VAL A 14 2.63 8.41 -34.49
CA VAL A 14 3.10 7.14 -33.91
C VAL A 14 2.06 6.51 -33.00
N HIS A 15 1.42 7.31 -32.13
CA HIS A 15 0.58 6.80 -31.04
C HIS A 15 -0.92 7.06 -31.24
N GLY A 16 -1.30 7.76 -32.30
CA GLY A 16 -2.66 8.29 -32.46
C GLY A 16 -2.87 9.60 -31.67
N THR A 17 -4.01 10.22 -31.90
CA THR A 17 -4.35 11.49 -31.21
C THR A 17 -4.84 11.25 -29.79
N PHE A 18 -4.77 12.26 -28.92
CA PHE A 18 -5.36 12.17 -27.58
C PHE A 18 -6.86 11.88 -27.63
N GLU A 19 -7.56 12.51 -28.57
CA GLU A 19 -8.99 12.35 -28.83
C GLU A 19 -9.34 10.93 -29.26
N GLU A 20 -8.57 10.35 -30.18
CA GLU A 20 -8.69 8.94 -30.60
C GLU A 20 -8.50 7.99 -29.42
N GLY A 21 -7.55 8.26 -28.53
CA GLY A 21 -7.36 7.46 -27.32
C GLY A 21 -8.62 7.33 -26.46
N TYR A 22 -9.40 8.40 -26.28
CA TYR A 22 -10.66 8.31 -25.54
C TYR A 22 -11.73 7.50 -26.29
N ARG A 23 -11.83 7.66 -27.61
CA ARG A 23 -12.77 6.87 -28.44
C ARG A 23 -12.50 5.37 -28.37
N LEU A 24 -11.22 5.00 -28.24
CA LEU A 24 -10.78 3.60 -28.17
C LEU A 24 -11.01 2.92 -26.82
N LEU A 25 -11.38 3.66 -25.76
CA LEU A 25 -11.52 3.09 -24.40
C LEU A 25 -12.52 1.93 -24.28
N PRO A 26 -13.73 1.96 -24.91
CA PRO A 26 -14.67 0.85 -24.81
C PRO A 26 -14.08 -0.45 -25.40
N ALA A 27 -13.52 -0.36 -26.61
CA ALA A 27 -12.86 -1.48 -27.28
C ALA A 27 -11.65 -1.98 -26.49
N TYR A 28 -10.84 -1.06 -25.96
CA TYR A 28 -9.70 -1.41 -25.12
C TYR A 28 -10.11 -2.17 -23.84
N CYS A 29 -11.16 -1.70 -23.15
CA CYS A 29 -11.70 -2.40 -21.98
C CYS A 29 -12.22 -3.80 -22.33
N GLU A 30 -12.82 -3.97 -23.50
CA GLU A 30 -13.23 -5.28 -24.00
C GLU A 30 -12.02 -6.18 -24.25
N GLN A 31 -10.96 -5.67 -24.89
CA GLN A 31 -9.75 -6.46 -25.10
C GLN A 31 -9.08 -6.86 -23.79
N ILE A 32 -9.03 -5.99 -22.77
CA ILE A 32 -8.56 -6.37 -21.42
C ILE A 32 -9.34 -7.58 -20.92
N ARG A 33 -10.67 -7.52 -20.94
CA ARG A 33 -11.53 -8.62 -20.43
C ARG A 33 -11.38 -9.90 -21.26
N LYS A 34 -11.19 -9.77 -22.57
CA LYS A 34 -11.02 -10.90 -23.49
C LYS A 34 -9.68 -11.61 -23.33
N THR A 35 -8.58 -10.86 -23.26
CA THR A 35 -7.23 -11.42 -23.18
C THR A 35 -6.84 -11.80 -21.75
N ASN A 36 -7.47 -11.18 -20.76
CA ASN A 36 -7.27 -11.47 -19.34
C ASN A 36 -8.62 -11.82 -18.68
N PRO A 37 -9.18 -13.02 -18.94
CA PRO A 37 -10.47 -13.43 -18.37
C PRO A 37 -10.53 -13.27 -16.85
N GLY A 38 -11.65 -12.74 -16.35
CA GLY A 38 -11.84 -12.40 -14.94
C GLY A 38 -11.28 -11.05 -14.52
N SER A 39 -10.64 -10.30 -15.42
CA SER A 39 -10.27 -8.89 -15.18
C SER A 39 -11.49 -7.99 -15.24
N ILE A 40 -11.45 -6.88 -14.51
CA ILE A 40 -12.48 -5.84 -14.52
C ILE A 40 -11.90 -4.63 -15.23
N ALA A 41 -12.54 -4.20 -16.30
CA ALA A 41 -12.23 -2.97 -17.00
C ALA A 41 -13.54 -2.27 -17.31
N LEU A 42 -13.75 -1.02 -16.89
CA LEU A 42 -15.01 -0.31 -17.04
C LEU A 42 -14.74 1.13 -17.44
N VAL A 43 -15.46 1.64 -18.42
CA VAL A 43 -15.39 3.05 -18.82
C VAL A 43 -16.77 3.69 -18.73
N PHE A 44 -16.81 4.90 -18.17
CA PHE A 44 -18.00 5.69 -17.95
C PHE A 44 -17.86 7.04 -18.64
N ALA A 45 -18.92 7.43 -19.34
CA ALA A 45 -19.07 8.74 -19.97
C ALA A 45 -20.36 9.40 -19.47
N THR A 46 -20.38 10.72 -19.47
CA THR A 46 -21.50 11.52 -18.95
C THR A 46 -21.93 12.63 -19.92
N GLY A 47 -23.18 13.07 -19.76
CA GLY A 47 -23.81 14.14 -20.52
C GLY A 47 -24.18 13.75 -21.96
N GLN A 48 -24.86 14.67 -22.64
CA GLN A 48 -25.32 14.46 -24.03
C GLN A 48 -24.17 14.28 -25.04
N GLU A 49 -22.96 14.72 -24.69
CA GLU A 49 -21.79 14.61 -25.55
C GLU A 49 -20.93 13.36 -25.30
N ASN A 50 -21.35 12.46 -24.38
CA ASN A 50 -20.57 11.28 -23.97
C ASN A 50 -19.12 11.64 -23.60
N CYS A 51 -18.92 12.67 -22.79
CA CYS A 51 -17.60 13.06 -22.30
C CYS A 51 -17.10 12.04 -21.27
N PHE A 52 -15.83 11.67 -21.38
CA PHE A 52 -15.14 10.80 -20.43
C PHE A 52 -15.30 11.32 -19.00
N GLN A 53 -15.66 10.42 -18.09
CA GLN A 53 -15.75 10.69 -16.67
C GLN A 53 -14.81 9.78 -15.88
N ARG A 54 -14.86 8.47 -16.12
CA ARG A 54 -14.16 7.47 -15.29
C ARG A 54 -13.71 6.27 -16.12
N LEU A 55 -12.54 5.75 -15.80
CA LEU A 55 -12.02 4.44 -16.22
C LEU A 55 -11.62 3.68 -14.96
N PHE A 56 -12.04 2.43 -14.81
CA PHE A 56 -11.58 1.52 -13.75
C PHE A 56 -10.92 0.30 -14.39
N VAL A 57 -9.74 -0.10 -13.90
CA VAL A 57 -9.06 -1.33 -14.34
C VAL A 57 -8.50 -2.08 -13.15
N SER A 58 -8.72 -3.39 -13.13
CA SER A 58 -8.04 -4.36 -12.28
C SER A 58 -7.88 -5.68 -13.02
N TYR A 59 -6.64 -6.16 -13.13
CA TYR A 59 -6.34 -7.41 -13.82
C TYR A 59 -6.64 -8.60 -12.91
N ARG A 60 -7.12 -9.71 -13.49
CA ARG A 60 -7.36 -10.97 -12.75
C ARG A 60 -6.15 -11.40 -11.93
N ALA A 61 -4.94 -11.20 -12.45
CA ALA A 61 -3.70 -11.53 -11.74
C ALA A 61 -3.53 -10.72 -10.44
N SER A 62 -3.82 -9.42 -10.48
CA SER A 62 -3.82 -8.54 -9.30
C SER A 62 -4.92 -8.92 -8.31
N ILE A 63 -6.14 -9.18 -8.80
CA ILE A 63 -7.27 -9.59 -7.94
C ILE A 63 -6.92 -10.88 -7.19
N TYR A 64 -6.40 -11.87 -7.91
CA TYR A 64 -6.05 -13.18 -7.37
C TYR A 64 -4.93 -13.08 -6.34
N GLY A 65 -3.83 -12.39 -6.66
CA GLY A 65 -2.69 -12.27 -5.75
C GLY A 65 -3.06 -11.59 -4.43
N PHE A 66 -3.90 -10.55 -4.50
CA PHE A 66 -4.38 -9.87 -3.30
C PHE A 66 -5.20 -10.80 -2.39
N ILE A 67 -6.21 -11.45 -2.95
CA ILE A 67 -7.17 -12.26 -2.18
C ILE A 67 -6.48 -13.46 -1.52
N ASN A 68 -5.57 -14.10 -2.24
CA ASN A 68 -5.05 -15.40 -1.81
C ASN A 68 -3.76 -15.33 -1.00
N ALA A 69 -2.99 -14.23 -1.08
CA ALA A 69 -1.63 -14.28 -0.56
C ALA A 69 -1.00 -12.95 -0.11
N CYS A 70 -1.44 -11.79 -0.61
CA CYS A 70 -0.97 -10.52 -0.07
C CYS A 70 -1.33 -10.36 1.41
N ARG A 71 -0.68 -9.41 2.07
CA ARG A 71 -1.12 -8.98 3.39
C ARG A 71 -2.53 -8.38 3.27
N PRO A 72 -3.42 -8.60 4.26
CA PRO A 72 -4.76 -8.02 4.28
C PRO A 72 -4.72 -6.51 4.64
N LEU A 73 -3.94 -5.76 3.88
CA LEU A 73 -3.68 -4.35 4.03
C LEU A 73 -3.78 -3.71 2.63
N LEU A 74 -4.60 -2.68 2.52
CA LEU A 74 -4.74 -1.86 1.32
C LEU A 74 -4.32 -0.42 1.58
N GLU A 75 -3.59 0.15 0.65
CA GLU A 75 -3.26 1.56 0.58
C GLU A 75 -4.10 2.22 -0.52
N LEU A 76 -4.79 3.29 -0.17
CA LEU A 76 -5.56 4.14 -1.08
C LEU A 76 -4.85 5.47 -1.23
N ASP A 77 -4.58 5.84 -2.47
CA ASP A 77 -3.87 7.07 -2.77
C ASP A 77 -4.25 7.58 -4.18
N ARG A 78 -3.70 8.73 -4.55
CA ARG A 78 -3.95 9.35 -5.83
C ARG A 78 -2.73 10.04 -6.41
N ALA A 79 -2.80 10.31 -7.71
CA ALA A 79 -1.84 11.17 -8.36
C ALA A 79 -2.46 11.99 -9.50
N HIS A 80 -2.12 13.27 -9.57
CA HIS A 80 -2.62 14.14 -10.63
C HIS A 80 -1.88 13.91 -11.95
N LEU A 81 -2.64 13.64 -13.01
CA LEU A 81 -2.12 13.46 -14.36
C LEU A 81 -1.81 14.82 -14.99
N LYS A 82 -0.70 14.88 -15.74
CA LYS A 82 -0.17 16.14 -16.32
C LYS A 82 -0.34 16.22 -17.85
N GLY A 83 -1.15 15.34 -18.43
CA GLY A 83 -1.34 15.22 -19.87
C GLY A 83 -2.07 16.40 -20.51
N LYS A 84 -2.40 16.28 -21.81
CA LYS A 84 -3.20 17.29 -22.55
C LYS A 84 -4.56 17.51 -21.89
N TYR A 85 -5.20 16.40 -21.56
CA TYR A 85 -6.41 16.34 -20.75
C TYR A 85 -5.99 16.05 -19.31
N LEU A 86 -6.43 16.90 -18.38
CA LEU A 86 -6.15 16.70 -16.97
C LEU A 86 -7.04 15.57 -16.43
N GLY A 87 -6.63 15.03 -15.29
CA GLY A 87 -7.36 13.99 -14.58
C GLY A 87 -6.59 13.56 -13.34
N THR A 88 -7.16 12.63 -12.61
CA THR A 88 -6.56 12.07 -11.40
C THR A 88 -6.53 10.55 -11.55
N LEU A 89 -5.36 9.96 -11.29
CA LEU A 89 -5.20 8.53 -11.09
C LEU A 89 -5.58 8.24 -9.63
N LEU A 90 -6.62 7.45 -9.40
CA LEU A 90 -6.92 6.86 -8.09
C LEU A 90 -6.36 5.44 -8.08
N CYS A 91 -5.81 4.99 -6.96
CA CYS A 91 -5.22 3.67 -6.89
C CYS A 91 -5.42 2.99 -5.55
N ALA A 92 -5.51 1.66 -5.62
CA ALA A 92 -5.54 0.75 -4.49
C ALA A 92 -4.41 -0.28 -4.68
N SER A 93 -3.57 -0.46 -3.66
CA SER A 93 -2.44 -1.41 -3.68
C SER A 93 -2.41 -2.14 -2.36
N ALA A 94 -2.06 -3.41 -2.44
CA ALA A 94 -1.71 -4.20 -1.29
C ALA A 94 -0.21 -4.16 -1.03
N ILE A 95 0.21 -4.90 -0.01
CA ILE A 95 1.61 -5.23 0.26
C ILE A 95 1.79 -6.73 0.05
N ASP A 96 2.79 -7.11 -0.73
CA ASP A 96 3.15 -8.52 -0.89
C ASP A 96 3.85 -9.09 0.36
N ALA A 97 4.24 -10.35 0.29
CA ALA A 97 4.88 -10.99 1.42
C ALA A 97 6.22 -10.34 1.81
N ASP A 98 6.98 -9.79 0.86
CA ASP A 98 8.35 -9.27 1.02
C ASP A 98 8.43 -7.73 1.06
N ASP A 99 7.40 -7.08 1.60
CA ASP A 99 7.29 -5.62 1.82
C ASP A 99 7.23 -4.77 0.54
N ALA A 100 6.97 -5.36 -0.64
CA ALA A 100 6.80 -4.59 -1.87
C ALA A 100 5.33 -4.23 -2.13
N MET A 101 5.11 -3.09 -2.78
CA MET A 101 3.78 -2.66 -3.22
C MET A 101 3.25 -3.60 -4.31
N PHE A 102 1.98 -3.96 -4.19
CA PHE A 102 1.29 -4.83 -5.11
C PHE A 102 0.00 -4.16 -5.63
N PRO A 103 0.04 -3.54 -6.83
CA PRO A 103 -1.12 -2.84 -7.39
C PRO A 103 -2.33 -3.76 -7.58
N LEU A 104 -3.43 -3.44 -6.89
CA LEU A 104 -4.69 -4.19 -6.97
C LEU A 104 -5.60 -3.61 -8.06
N ALA A 105 -5.89 -2.32 -8.00
CA ALA A 105 -6.79 -1.63 -8.92
C ALA A 105 -6.40 -0.17 -9.09
N PHE A 106 -6.74 0.39 -10.23
CA PHE A 106 -6.51 1.81 -10.51
C PHE A 106 -7.61 2.37 -11.41
N ALA A 107 -7.85 3.66 -11.27
CA ALA A 107 -8.85 4.38 -12.02
C ALA A 107 -8.33 5.72 -12.52
N ILE A 108 -8.70 6.10 -13.73
CA ILE A 108 -8.51 7.46 -14.23
C ILE A 108 -9.86 8.15 -14.13
N VAL A 109 -9.90 9.27 -13.42
CA VAL A 109 -11.10 10.10 -13.28
C VAL A 109 -10.83 11.51 -13.80
N ASP A 110 -11.88 12.17 -14.24
CA ASP A 110 -11.85 13.54 -14.77
C ASP A 110 -11.41 14.59 -13.74
N ALA A 111 -11.77 14.39 -12.48
CA ALA A 111 -11.37 15.22 -11.35
C ALA A 111 -11.29 14.41 -10.04
N GLU A 112 -10.56 14.92 -9.05
CA GLU A 112 -10.63 14.36 -7.70
C GLU A 112 -11.86 14.95 -6.98
N THR A 113 -12.86 14.12 -6.73
CA THR A 113 -14.10 14.51 -6.05
C THR A 113 -14.54 13.41 -5.10
N ASP A 114 -15.36 13.78 -4.10
CA ASP A 114 -15.94 12.81 -3.16
C ASP A 114 -16.78 11.76 -3.89
N GLU A 115 -17.50 12.15 -4.95
CA GLU A 115 -18.27 11.23 -5.80
C GLU A 115 -17.38 10.21 -6.53
N ASN A 116 -16.23 10.65 -7.04
CA ASN A 116 -15.29 9.77 -7.73
C ASN A 116 -14.59 8.80 -6.75
N TRP A 117 -14.32 9.21 -5.52
CA TRP A 117 -13.82 8.33 -4.45
C TRP A 117 -14.87 7.31 -4.00
N MET A 118 -16.12 7.75 -3.80
CA MET A 118 -17.24 6.88 -3.47
C MET A 118 -17.44 5.81 -4.55
N TRP A 119 -17.47 6.22 -5.81
CA TRP A 119 -17.57 5.29 -6.93
C TRP A 119 -16.37 4.33 -7.00
N PHE A 120 -15.14 4.81 -6.83
CA PHE A 120 -13.94 3.96 -6.92
C PHE A 120 -13.96 2.85 -5.85
N LEU A 121 -14.32 3.20 -4.61
CA LEU A 121 -14.43 2.20 -3.53
C LEU A 121 -15.65 1.30 -3.67
N SER A 122 -16.72 1.76 -4.31
CA SER A 122 -17.85 0.90 -4.71
C SER A 122 -17.38 -0.19 -5.68
N GLU A 123 -16.65 0.18 -6.73
CA GLU A 123 -16.12 -0.79 -7.70
C GLU A 123 -15.08 -1.72 -7.07
N LEU A 124 -14.21 -1.21 -6.19
CA LEU A 124 -13.26 -2.04 -5.44
C LEU A 124 -13.98 -3.05 -4.53
N ARG A 125 -15.05 -2.63 -3.84
CA ARG A 125 -15.86 -3.51 -3.00
C ARG A 125 -16.56 -4.60 -3.82
N LYS A 126 -17.17 -4.22 -4.96
CA LYS A 126 -17.80 -5.19 -5.87
C LYS A 126 -16.77 -6.19 -6.37
N LEU A 127 -15.59 -5.73 -6.78
CA LEU A 127 -14.47 -6.57 -7.20
C LEU A 127 -14.13 -7.61 -6.14
N LEU A 128 -13.98 -7.22 -4.88
CA LEU A 128 -13.67 -8.17 -3.80
C LEU A 128 -14.84 -9.11 -3.52
N GLY A 129 -16.07 -8.59 -3.50
CA GLY A 129 -17.27 -9.37 -3.22
C GLY A 129 -17.59 -10.43 -4.28
N VAL A 130 -17.30 -10.20 -5.56
CA VAL A 130 -17.53 -11.20 -6.62
C VAL A 130 -16.40 -12.25 -6.70
N ASN A 131 -15.26 -12.01 -6.04
CA ASN A 131 -14.10 -12.89 -6.06
C ASN A 131 -13.83 -13.58 -4.71
N THR A 132 -14.69 -13.39 -3.70
CA THR A 132 -14.57 -14.01 -2.38
C THR A 132 -15.94 -14.50 -1.90
N GLU A 133 -15.98 -15.60 -1.13
CA GLU A 133 -17.22 -16.09 -0.52
C GLU A 133 -17.73 -15.14 0.58
N SER A 134 -16.80 -14.53 1.31
CA SER A 134 -17.06 -13.54 2.34
C SER A 134 -16.04 -12.40 2.24
N MET A 135 -16.50 -11.16 2.46
CA MET A 135 -15.64 -9.98 2.42
C MET A 135 -14.48 -10.15 3.43
N PRO A 136 -13.21 -10.08 2.97
CA PRO A 136 -12.08 -10.26 3.87
C PRO A 136 -12.01 -9.11 4.88
N ARG A 137 -11.61 -9.43 6.11
CA ARG A 137 -11.28 -8.41 7.09
C ARG A 137 -9.94 -7.78 6.71
N ILE A 138 -9.96 -6.51 6.35
CA ILE A 138 -8.80 -5.79 5.83
C ILE A 138 -8.52 -4.54 6.65
N THR A 139 -7.25 -4.16 6.70
CA THR A 139 -6.82 -2.83 7.11
C THR A 139 -6.74 -1.93 5.86
N ILE A 140 -7.26 -0.72 5.93
CA ILE A 140 -7.15 0.27 4.85
C ILE A 140 -6.37 1.47 5.38
N LEU A 141 -5.35 1.90 4.65
CA LEU A 141 -4.60 3.13 4.89
C LEU A 141 -4.89 4.13 3.79
N SER A 142 -5.12 5.38 4.16
CA SER A 142 -5.29 6.46 3.19
C SER A 142 -4.75 7.78 3.69
N GLU A 143 -4.80 8.80 2.85
CA GLU A 143 -4.71 10.18 3.31
C GLU A 143 -5.90 10.54 4.19
N ARG A 144 -5.74 11.59 5.00
CA ARG A 144 -6.86 12.18 5.75
C ARG A 144 -7.67 13.12 4.85
N GLN A 145 -8.43 12.53 3.94
CA GLN A 145 -9.37 13.24 3.10
C GLN A 145 -10.79 12.82 3.43
N ARG A 146 -11.69 13.81 3.55
CA ARG A 146 -13.07 13.58 3.94
C ARG A 146 -13.78 12.61 3.00
N GLY A 147 -13.74 12.86 1.68
CA GLY A 147 -14.37 11.97 0.70
C GLY A 147 -13.82 10.54 0.69
N VAL A 148 -12.52 10.36 0.98
CA VAL A 148 -11.93 9.02 1.08
C VAL A 148 -12.43 8.31 2.33
N ALA A 149 -12.44 8.99 3.48
CA ALA A 149 -12.90 8.41 4.74
C ALA A 149 -14.38 8.02 4.67
N GLU A 150 -15.24 8.90 4.16
CA GLU A 150 -16.67 8.62 3.97
C GLU A 150 -16.91 7.44 3.02
N ALA A 151 -16.13 7.35 1.94
CA ALA A 151 -16.21 6.24 0.99
C ALA A 151 -15.72 4.91 1.59
N VAL A 152 -14.67 4.92 2.43
CA VAL A 152 -14.21 3.73 3.16
C VAL A 152 -15.27 3.26 4.15
N GLU A 153 -15.84 4.17 4.95
CA GLU A 153 -16.90 3.84 5.90
C GLU A 153 -18.13 3.24 5.20
N THR A 154 -18.51 3.80 4.05
CA THR A 154 -19.67 3.34 3.28
C THR A 154 -19.47 1.95 2.65
N HIS A 155 -18.31 1.71 2.04
CA HIS A 155 -18.07 0.50 1.24
C HIS A 155 -17.32 -0.61 1.99
N PHE A 156 -16.56 -0.26 3.02
CA PHE A 156 -15.78 -1.18 3.84
C PHE A 156 -16.03 -0.94 5.34
N PRO A 157 -17.29 -1.01 5.82
CA PRO A 157 -17.63 -0.69 7.22
C PRO A 157 -16.98 -1.63 8.23
N SER A 158 -16.57 -2.83 7.82
CA SER A 158 -15.87 -3.80 8.66
C SER A 158 -14.33 -3.68 8.59
N ALA A 159 -13.80 -2.80 7.75
CA ALA A 159 -12.36 -2.60 7.63
C ALA A 159 -11.84 -1.69 8.75
N PHE A 160 -10.59 -1.93 9.13
CA PHE A 160 -9.89 -1.00 10.01
C PHE A 160 -9.28 0.13 9.17
N HIS A 161 -9.86 1.32 9.26
CA HIS A 161 -9.38 2.48 8.52
C HIS A 161 -8.37 3.30 9.33
N GLY A 162 -7.21 3.57 8.75
CA GLY A 162 -6.15 4.37 9.36
C GLY A 162 -5.61 5.43 8.40
N PHE A 163 -5.08 6.50 8.99
CA PHE A 163 -4.40 7.55 8.23
C PHE A 163 -2.90 7.29 8.13
N CYS A 164 -2.38 7.62 6.95
CA CYS A 164 -0.97 7.65 6.64
C CYS A 164 -0.22 8.62 7.56
N LEU A 165 0.80 8.12 8.25
CA LEU A 165 1.61 8.89 9.20
C LEU A 165 2.37 10.03 8.55
N ARG A 166 2.67 9.95 7.25
CA ARG A 166 3.31 11.07 6.54
C ARG A 166 2.48 12.34 6.70
N TYR A 167 1.19 12.29 6.35
CA TYR A 167 0.28 13.42 6.46
C TYR A 167 0.06 13.89 7.90
N VAL A 168 -0.10 12.95 8.83
CA VAL A 168 -0.28 13.27 10.25
C VAL A 168 0.96 13.98 10.79
N SER A 169 2.16 13.48 10.47
CA SER A 169 3.43 14.07 10.91
C SER A 169 3.74 15.41 10.24
N GLU A 170 3.40 15.58 8.95
CA GLU A 170 3.55 16.84 8.23
C GLU A 170 2.66 17.91 8.87
N ASN A 171 1.40 17.59 9.14
CA ASN A 171 0.49 18.52 9.81
C ASN A 171 0.99 18.89 11.23
N PHE A 172 1.41 17.92 12.03
CA PHE A 172 1.94 18.18 13.37
C PHE A 172 3.17 19.10 13.30
N ARG A 173 4.12 18.80 12.41
CA ARG A 173 5.32 19.61 12.22
C ARG A 173 4.98 21.03 11.77
N ASP A 174 4.05 21.19 10.84
CA ASP A 174 3.69 22.49 10.29
C ASP A 174 2.93 23.36 11.29
N GLU A 175 2.17 22.74 12.20
CA GLU A 175 1.44 23.43 13.27
C GLU A 175 2.38 23.89 14.40
N PHE A 176 3.19 22.98 14.95
CA PHE A 176 4.01 23.29 16.13
C PHE A 176 5.37 23.90 15.79
N LYS A 177 5.91 23.61 14.60
CA LYS A 177 7.23 24.08 14.12
C LYS A 177 8.35 23.92 15.16
N ASN A 178 8.26 22.89 15.99
CA ASN A 178 9.15 22.65 17.12
C ASN A 178 9.75 21.24 17.02
N SER A 179 11.07 21.17 16.84
CA SER A 179 11.79 19.91 16.61
C SER A 179 11.74 18.95 17.81
N LYS A 180 11.74 19.48 19.05
CA LYS A 180 11.63 18.66 20.27
C LYS A 180 10.25 18.00 20.34
N LEU A 181 9.18 18.76 20.10
CA LEU A 181 7.82 18.22 20.04
C LEU A 181 7.69 17.16 18.94
N VAL A 182 8.22 17.42 17.74
CA VAL A 182 8.20 16.45 16.62
C VAL A 182 8.93 15.15 16.99
N ASN A 183 10.04 15.22 17.72
CA ASN A 183 10.75 14.03 18.18
C ASN A 183 9.94 13.21 19.20
N ILE A 184 9.31 13.87 20.18
CA ILE A 184 8.46 13.19 21.17
C ILE A 184 7.21 12.62 20.50
N PHE A 185 6.63 13.33 19.54
CA PHE A 185 5.52 12.85 18.72
C PHE A 185 5.86 11.53 18.01
N TRP A 186 7.04 11.43 17.39
CA TRP A 186 7.46 10.15 16.79
C TRP A 186 7.63 9.03 17.81
N ASN A 187 8.09 9.33 19.03
CA ASN A 187 8.13 8.33 20.10
C ASN A 187 6.71 7.89 20.51
N ALA A 188 5.75 8.81 20.57
CA ALA A 188 4.35 8.51 20.83
C ALA A 188 3.75 7.64 19.71
N VAL A 189 3.95 8.00 18.44
CA VAL A 189 3.52 7.23 17.26
C VAL A 189 3.91 5.75 17.38
N TYR A 190 5.17 5.49 17.74
CA TYR A 190 5.74 4.15 17.80
C TYR A 190 5.58 3.45 19.16
N ALA A 191 4.96 4.10 20.14
CA ALA A 191 4.63 3.49 21.41
C ALA A 191 3.74 2.26 21.20
N LEU A 192 4.07 1.16 21.87
CA LEU A 192 3.38 -0.12 21.66
C LEU A 192 2.17 -0.24 22.58
N THR A 193 2.19 0.44 23.73
CA THR A 193 1.14 0.40 24.74
C THR A 193 0.50 1.77 24.94
N ALA A 194 -0.74 1.79 25.43
CA ALA A 194 -1.44 3.02 25.78
C ALA A 194 -0.68 3.83 26.84
N VAL A 195 -0.12 3.15 27.85
CA VAL A 195 0.67 3.76 28.93
C VAL A 195 1.90 4.49 28.38
N GLU A 196 2.67 3.84 27.51
CA GLU A 196 3.84 4.47 26.86
C GLU A 196 3.42 5.68 26.00
N PHE A 197 2.30 5.56 25.29
CA PHE A 197 1.78 6.65 24.46
C PHE A 197 1.36 7.86 25.30
N GLU A 198 0.55 7.64 26.34
CA GLU A 198 0.04 8.68 27.22
C GLU A 198 1.17 9.41 27.95
N ALA A 199 2.20 8.69 28.38
CA ALA A 199 3.41 9.30 28.95
C ALA A 199 4.08 10.26 27.96
N LYS A 200 4.14 9.93 26.67
CA LYS A 200 4.68 10.82 25.63
C LYS A 200 3.77 11.99 25.31
N VAL A 201 2.45 11.82 25.41
CA VAL A 201 1.51 12.95 25.29
C VAL A 201 1.68 13.93 26.45
N ALA A 202 1.81 13.44 27.68
CA ALA A 202 2.08 14.28 28.85
C ALA A 202 3.40 15.06 28.70
N GLU A 203 4.48 14.39 28.25
CA GLU A 203 5.77 15.04 27.97
C GLU A 203 5.65 16.17 26.92
N MET A 204 4.79 16.00 25.91
CA MET A 204 4.51 17.07 24.94
C MET A 204 3.68 18.21 25.53
N ALA A 205 2.69 17.91 26.37
CA ALA A 205 1.82 18.90 27.00
C ALA A 205 2.58 19.83 27.97
N GLU A 206 3.65 19.34 28.59
CA GLU A 206 4.58 20.16 29.38
C GLU A 206 5.30 21.24 28.54
N ILE A 207 5.51 20.97 27.24
CA ILE A 207 6.17 21.91 26.32
C ILE A 207 5.13 22.85 25.69
N SER A 208 3.97 22.32 25.30
CA SER A 208 2.87 23.09 24.72
C SER A 208 1.54 22.41 24.99
N GLN A 209 0.64 23.10 25.71
CA GLN A 209 -0.69 22.59 26.01
C GLN A 209 -1.58 22.45 24.76
N ASP A 210 -1.30 23.20 23.70
CA ASP A 210 -2.05 23.16 22.42
C ASP A 210 -2.01 21.78 21.76
N VAL A 211 -1.01 20.96 22.10
CA VAL A 211 -0.89 19.56 21.68
C VAL A 211 -2.16 18.76 22.00
N MET A 212 -2.82 19.03 23.13
CA MET A 212 -4.06 18.34 23.50
C MET A 212 -5.19 18.63 22.51
N GLN A 213 -5.34 19.90 22.10
CA GLN A 213 -6.33 20.28 21.08
C GLN A 213 -6.02 19.66 19.72
N TRP A 214 -4.73 19.50 19.40
CA TRP A 214 -4.31 18.80 18.20
C TRP A 214 -4.70 17.31 18.22
N PHE A 215 -4.51 16.61 19.34
CA PHE A 215 -4.93 15.21 19.49
C PHE A 215 -6.44 15.00 19.41
N HIS A 216 -7.25 15.97 19.83
CA HIS A 216 -8.69 15.94 19.59
C HIS A 216 -9.03 16.04 18.10
N ARG A 217 -8.30 16.88 17.35
CA ARG A 217 -8.45 16.96 15.89
C ARG A 217 -7.87 15.74 15.20
N PHE A 218 -6.84 15.08 15.73
CA PHE A 218 -6.18 13.90 15.15
C PHE A 218 -6.23 12.71 16.12
N PRO A 219 -7.39 12.03 16.24
CA PRO A 219 -7.58 10.94 17.19
C PRO A 219 -6.53 9.83 17.02
N PRO A 220 -5.80 9.42 18.09
CA PRO A 220 -4.75 8.41 18.03
C PRO A 220 -5.20 7.06 17.45
N GLN A 221 -6.47 6.71 17.60
CA GLN A 221 -7.06 5.45 17.11
C GLN A 221 -6.93 5.30 15.59
N LEU A 222 -6.70 6.38 14.85
CA LEU A 222 -6.59 6.38 13.40
C LEU A 222 -5.14 6.27 12.91
N TRP A 223 -4.13 6.41 13.78
CA TRP A 223 -2.74 6.49 13.32
C TRP A 223 -1.68 5.95 14.27
N ALA A 224 -1.90 5.99 15.59
CA ALA A 224 -0.93 5.56 16.59
C ALA A 224 -0.93 4.05 16.77
N ILE A 225 0.26 3.44 16.90
CA ILE A 225 0.40 1.98 17.03
C ILE A 225 -0.31 1.45 18.27
N ALA A 226 -0.20 2.15 19.40
CA ALA A 226 -0.81 1.74 20.66
C ALA A 226 -2.34 1.57 20.56
N TYR A 227 -3.01 2.43 19.79
CA TYR A 227 -4.47 2.56 19.76
C TYR A 227 -5.14 2.02 18.49
N PHE A 228 -4.39 1.88 17.40
CA PHE A 228 -4.95 1.37 16.15
C PHE A 228 -5.38 -0.10 16.31
N GLN A 229 -6.63 -0.40 15.95
CA GLN A 229 -7.21 -1.72 16.16
C GLN A 229 -6.83 -2.75 15.08
N GLY A 230 -6.52 -2.29 13.87
CA GLY A 230 -6.09 -3.15 12.77
C GLY A 230 -4.62 -3.54 12.83
N VAL A 231 -4.23 -4.49 11.99
CA VAL A 231 -2.82 -4.88 11.83
C VAL A 231 -2.27 -4.19 10.59
N ARG A 232 -1.13 -3.50 10.76
CA ARG A 232 -0.44 -2.76 9.70
C ARG A 232 0.85 -3.42 9.24
N TYR A 233 1.31 -4.47 9.91
CA TYR A 233 2.54 -5.20 9.58
C TYR A 233 3.80 -4.31 9.48
N GLY A 234 3.79 -3.15 10.14
CA GLY A 234 4.86 -2.15 10.08
C GLY A 234 4.76 -1.14 8.93
N HIS A 235 3.67 -1.13 8.17
CA HIS A 235 3.39 -0.17 7.11
C HIS A 235 2.51 0.95 7.61
N PHE A 236 3.03 2.17 7.62
CA PHE A 236 2.32 3.33 8.16
C PHE A 236 2.26 4.53 7.21
N THR A 237 2.84 4.38 6.03
CA THR A 237 2.95 5.42 5.00
C THR A 237 2.51 4.85 3.68
N LEU A 238 1.85 5.65 2.83
CA LEU A 238 1.46 5.22 1.49
C LEU A 238 2.70 5.19 0.58
N GLY A 239 3.03 4.03 0.02
CA GLY A 239 4.09 3.86 -0.97
C GLY A 239 3.54 3.71 -2.41
N ILE A 240 2.25 3.43 -2.54
CA ILE A 240 1.59 3.17 -3.83
C ILE A 240 1.69 4.34 -4.82
N THR A 241 1.49 5.58 -4.37
CA THR A 241 1.54 6.73 -5.28
C THR A 241 2.90 6.84 -5.92
N GLU A 242 4.00 6.59 -5.21
CA GLU A 242 5.33 6.65 -5.84
C GLU A 242 5.46 5.65 -6.99
N LEU A 243 4.97 4.42 -6.85
CA LEU A 243 5.10 3.39 -7.90
C LEU A 243 4.20 3.69 -9.11
N LEU A 244 2.88 3.76 -8.89
CA LEU A 244 1.91 3.89 -9.98
C LEU A 244 1.94 5.28 -10.62
N TYR A 245 2.21 6.33 -9.84
CA TYR A 245 2.41 7.66 -10.42
C TYR A 245 3.65 7.69 -11.29
N ASN A 246 4.77 7.04 -10.92
CA ASN A 246 5.95 7.04 -11.77
C ASN A 246 5.65 6.41 -13.14
N TRP A 247 4.93 5.28 -13.16
CA TRP A 247 4.50 4.66 -14.41
C TRP A 247 3.55 5.56 -15.21
N ALA A 248 2.55 6.15 -14.56
CA ALA A 248 1.62 7.07 -15.24
C ALA A 248 2.30 8.36 -15.70
N LEU A 249 3.28 8.87 -14.95
CA LEU A 249 4.05 10.06 -15.29
C LEU A 249 5.03 9.81 -16.44
N GLU A 250 5.56 8.60 -16.59
CA GLU A 250 6.32 8.24 -17.80
C GLU A 250 5.43 8.25 -19.05
N GLY A 251 4.17 7.82 -18.90
CA GLY A 251 3.17 7.78 -19.98
C GLY A 251 2.30 9.03 -20.14
N HIS A 252 2.41 10.07 -19.31
CA HIS A 252 1.40 11.15 -19.25
C HIS A 252 1.29 12.01 -20.52
N GLU A 253 2.30 11.99 -21.39
CA GLU A 253 2.28 12.68 -22.68
C GLU A 253 1.69 11.81 -23.81
N LEU A 254 1.25 10.59 -23.50
CA LEU A 254 0.61 9.67 -24.44
C LEU A 254 -0.92 9.80 -24.39
N PRO A 255 -1.65 9.42 -25.46
CA PRO A 255 -3.09 9.23 -25.36
C PRO A 255 -3.44 8.16 -24.30
N ILE A 256 -4.64 8.26 -23.73
CA ILE A 256 -5.02 7.50 -22.52
C ILE A 256 -4.84 5.98 -22.68
N VAL A 257 -5.19 5.39 -23.82
CA VAL A 257 -5.01 3.95 -24.07
C VAL A 257 -3.53 3.56 -24.05
N GLN A 258 -2.65 4.37 -24.62
CA GLN A 258 -1.21 4.11 -24.67
C GLN A 258 -0.57 4.29 -23.30
N MET A 259 -1.07 5.24 -22.49
CA MET A 259 -0.66 5.36 -21.09
C MET A 259 -1.10 4.11 -20.28
N MET A 260 -2.31 3.60 -20.53
CA MET A 260 -2.79 2.36 -19.90
C MET A 260 -1.99 1.13 -20.33
N GLU A 261 -1.60 1.04 -21.61
CA GLU A 261 -0.70 0.00 -22.11
C GLU A 261 0.70 0.10 -21.50
N HIS A 262 1.22 1.31 -21.28
CA HIS A 262 2.47 1.51 -20.52
C HIS A 262 2.35 0.94 -19.11
N ILE A 263 1.29 1.28 -18.38
CA ILE A 263 1.03 0.74 -17.03
C ILE A 263 0.90 -0.79 -17.08
N ARG A 264 0.20 -1.35 -18.07
CA ARG A 264 0.09 -2.81 -18.25
C ARG A 264 1.45 -3.46 -18.48
N HIS A 265 2.31 -2.89 -19.33
CA HIS A 265 3.66 -3.40 -19.56
C HIS A 265 4.51 -3.39 -18.29
N GLN A 266 4.44 -2.31 -17.50
CA GLN A 266 5.13 -2.22 -16.21
C GLN A 266 4.63 -3.30 -15.24
N LEU A 267 3.32 -3.52 -15.17
CA LEU A 267 2.74 -4.61 -14.36
C LEU A 267 3.19 -5.99 -14.84
N THR A 268 3.15 -6.27 -16.15
CA THR A 268 3.61 -7.55 -16.71
C THR A 268 5.08 -7.81 -16.38
N PHE A 269 5.94 -6.80 -16.56
CA PHE A 269 7.36 -6.89 -16.19
C PHE A 269 7.54 -7.14 -14.70
N TRP A 270 6.82 -6.38 -13.85
CA TRP A 270 6.87 -6.53 -12.40
C TRP A 270 6.51 -7.95 -11.94
N PHE A 271 5.41 -8.51 -12.45
CA PHE A 271 4.99 -9.88 -12.14
C PHE A 271 6.00 -10.93 -12.62
N ASN A 272 6.65 -10.72 -13.76
CA ASN A 272 7.68 -11.64 -14.27
C ASN A 272 8.94 -11.62 -13.37
N GLU A 273 9.46 -10.43 -13.09
CA GLU A 273 10.63 -10.25 -12.24
C GLU A 273 10.43 -10.87 -10.85
N ARG A 274 9.25 -10.70 -10.26
CA ARG A 274 8.96 -11.23 -8.92
C ARG A 274 8.84 -12.75 -8.92
N ARG A 275 8.21 -13.35 -9.94
CA ARG A 275 8.24 -14.81 -10.12
C ARG A 275 9.68 -15.32 -10.19
N ASN A 276 10.50 -14.71 -11.03
CA ASN A 276 11.90 -15.12 -11.21
C ASN A 276 12.71 -15.00 -9.91
N MET A 277 12.53 -13.89 -9.19
CA MET A 277 13.21 -13.63 -7.92
C MET A 277 12.95 -14.73 -6.89
N SER A 278 11.73 -15.27 -6.84
CA SER A 278 11.33 -16.27 -5.85
C SER A 278 11.74 -17.71 -6.20
N MET A 279 12.21 -17.98 -7.42
CA MET A 279 12.54 -19.35 -7.87
C MET A 279 13.67 -19.96 -7.04
N GLY A 280 14.65 -19.16 -6.61
CA GLY A 280 15.79 -19.62 -5.82
C GLY A 280 15.56 -19.63 -4.30
N TRP A 281 14.37 -19.28 -3.81
CA TRP A 281 14.13 -19.18 -2.37
C TRP A 281 13.85 -20.54 -1.75
N ASN A 282 14.75 -21.02 -0.89
CA ASN A 282 14.60 -22.29 -0.19
C ASN A 282 14.10 -22.13 1.26
N SER A 283 13.96 -20.90 1.75
CA SER A 283 13.45 -20.60 3.09
C SER A 283 11.93 -20.71 3.16
N ILE A 284 11.41 -20.98 4.36
CA ILE A 284 9.96 -20.96 4.66
C ILE A 284 9.41 -19.53 4.46
N LEU A 285 10.16 -18.54 4.96
CA LEU A 285 9.80 -17.13 4.92
C LEU A 285 10.48 -16.42 3.76
N VAL A 286 9.88 -15.31 3.33
CA VAL A 286 10.52 -14.39 2.39
C VAL A 286 11.77 -13.74 3.00
N PRO A 287 12.72 -13.24 2.19
CA PRO A 287 14.00 -12.71 2.68
C PRO A 287 13.87 -11.62 3.76
N SER A 288 12.94 -10.67 3.62
CA SER A 288 12.73 -9.61 4.61
C SER A 288 12.24 -10.14 5.96
N ALA A 289 11.34 -11.12 5.96
CA ALA A 289 10.82 -11.76 7.16
C ALA A 289 11.86 -12.69 7.80
N GLU A 290 12.57 -13.48 6.99
CA GLU A 290 13.66 -14.35 7.44
C GLU A 290 14.76 -13.56 8.15
N LYS A 291 15.13 -12.40 7.59
CA LYS A 291 16.08 -11.48 8.23
C LYS A 291 15.58 -11.02 9.59
N ARG A 292 14.31 -10.59 9.69
CA ARG A 292 13.72 -10.09 10.94
C ARG A 292 13.62 -11.18 12.01
N ILE A 293 13.26 -12.40 11.63
CA ILE A 293 13.22 -13.53 12.57
C ILE A 293 14.63 -13.93 12.98
N SER A 294 15.60 -13.95 12.07
CA SER A 294 17.00 -14.25 12.42
C SER A 294 17.57 -13.24 13.42
N GLU A 295 17.27 -11.95 13.24
CA GLU A 295 17.59 -10.90 14.21
C GLU A 295 16.91 -11.17 15.57
N ALA A 296 15.61 -11.49 15.58
CA ALA A 296 14.87 -11.81 16.80
C ALA A 296 15.39 -13.06 17.53
N ILE A 297 15.80 -14.10 16.78
CA ILE A 297 16.42 -15.31 17.34
C ILE A 297 17.77 -14.96 17.97
N ALA A 298 18.60 -14.17 17.30
CA ALA A 298 19.88 -13.74 17.86
C ALA A 298 19.69 -12.97 19.18
N ASP A 299 18.73 -12.03 19.21
CA ASP A 299 18.39 -11.27 20.42
C ASP A 299 17.74 -12.13 21.51
N SER A 300 17.13 -13.27 21.15
CA SER A 300 16.43 -14.15 22.09
C SER A 300 17.34 -14.75 23.16
N HIS A 301 18.63 -14.93 22.84
CA HIS A 301 19.64 -15.48 23.74
C HIS A 301 19.99 -14.56 24.92
N CYS A 302 19.55 -13.30 24.89
CA CYS A 302 19.78 -12.34 25.96
C CYS A 302 18.72 -12.43 27.09
N TYR A 303 17.76 -13.34 27.00
CA TYR A 303 16.66 -13.43 27.96
C TYR A 303 16.70 -14.72 28.77
N GLN A 304 16.32 -14.61 30.03
CA GLN A 304 16.00 -15.78 30.85
C GLN A 304 14.55 -16.19 30.58
N VAL A 305 14.34 -17.50 30.36
CA VAL A 305 13.02 -18.07 30.08
C VAL A 305 12.55 -18.86 31.29
N LEU A 306 11.42 -18.46 31.87
CA LEU A 306 10.73 -19.20 32.92
C LEU A 306 9.43 -19.76 32.34
N ARG A 307 9.30 -21.08 32.31
CA ARG A 307 8.12 -21.75 31.76
C ARG A 307 7.04 -21.82 32.85
N ALA A 308 5.90 -21.18 32.62
CA ALA A 308 4.77 -21.25 33.54
C ALA A 308 3.94 -22.53 33.30
N ASN A 309 3.67 -22.86 32.04
CA ASN A 309 2.99 -24.09 31.64
C ASN A 309 3.39 -24.51 30.20
N GLU A 310 2.58 -25.32 29.53
CA GLU A 310 2.91 -25.78 28.17
C GLU A 310 2.92 -24.68 27.11
N ILE A 311 2.13 -23.63 27.31
CA ILE A 311 1.85 -22.58 26.31
C ILE A 311 2.31 -21.18 26.76
N GLU A 312 2.42 -20.93 28.06
CA GLU A 312 2.75 -19.63 28.65
C GLU A 312 4.15 -19.60 29.27
N PHE A 313 4.86 -18.50 28.99
CA PHE A 313 6.25 -18.28 29.39
C PHE A 313 6.45 -16.86 29.89
N GLU A 314 7.22 -16.72 30.95
CA GLU A 314 7.76 -15.46 31.41
C GLU A 314 9.18 -15.29 30.85
N ILE A 315 9.40 -14.18 30.15
CA ILE A 315 10.67 -13.84 29.51
C ILE A 315 11.24 -12.65 30.27
N VAL A 316 12.27 -12.92 31.06
CA VAL A 316 12.88 -11.95 31.97
C VAL A 316 14.07 -11.30 31.28
N SER A 317 14.06 -9.96 31.26
CA SER A 317 15.20 -9.11 30.89
C SER A 317 15.62 -8.25 32.07
N THR A 318 16.71 -7.49 31.91
CA THR A 318 17.21 -6.56 32.93
C THR A 318 16.24 -5.43 33.28
N GLU A 319 15.32 -5.08 32.38
CA GLU A 319 14.44 -3.92 32.52
C GLU A 319 12.98 -4.31 32.79
N ARG A 320 12.55 -5.46 32.28
CA ARG A 320 11.13 -5.85 32.25
C ARG A 320 10.95 -7.35 32.07
N THR A 321 9.85 -7.87 32.60
CA THR A 321 9.36 -9.21 32.28
C THR A 321 8.27 -9.13 31.22
N ASN A 322 8.34 -10.00 30.22
CA ASN A 322 7.32 -10.14 29.20
C ASN A 322 6.66 -11.51 29.26
N ILE A 323 5.34 -11.54 29.11
CA ILE A 323 4.55 -12.78 29.09
C ILE A 323 4.31 -13.14 27.63
N VAL A 324 4.61 -14.39 27.27
CA VAL A 324 4.41 -14.95 25.93
C VAL A 324 3.47 -16.13 26.02
N ASP A 325 2.44 -16.11 25.18
CA ASP A 325 1.57 -17.25 24.89
C ASP A 325 1.87 -17.71 23.45
N ILE A 326 2.51 -18.86 23.31
CA ILE A 326 2.95 -19.38 22.00
C ILE A 326 1.79 -19.97 21.18
N GLN A 327 0.71 -20.41 21.83
CA GLN A 327 -0.46 -20.98 21.14
C GLN A 327 -1.31 -19.88 20.53
N ARG A 328 -1.59 -18.81 21.30
CA ARG A 328 -2.33 -17.63 20.83
C ARG A 328 -1.45 -16.67 20.02
N ARG A 329 -0.13 -16.90 19.96
CA ARG A 329 0.85 -16.04 19.27
C ARG A 329 0.86 -14.61 19.82
N VAL A 330 0.78 -14.50 21.14
CA VAL A 330 0.66 -13.24 21.86
C VAL A 330 1.91 -13.03 22.70
N CYS A 331 2.42 -11.80 22.68
CA CYS A 331 3.46 -11.37 23.62
C CYS A 331 3.04 -10.05 24.25
N SER A 332 3.27 -9.86 25.55
CA SER A 332 2.93 -8.61 26.23
C SER A 332 3.70 -7.40 25.70
N CYS A 333 4.80 -7.62 24.96
CA CYS A 333 5.46 -6.56 24.19
C CYS A 333 4.69 -6.08 22.95
N ARG A 334 3.58 -6.73 22.59
CA ARG A 334 2.69 -6.46 21.44
C ARG A 334 3.28 -6.60 20.04
N ARG A 335 4.60 -6.77 19.90
CA ARG A 335 5.25 -6.82 18.58
C ARG A 335 4.80 -8.00 17.73
N TRP A 336 4.56 -9.17 18.32
CA TRP A 336 4.13 -10.33 17.54
C TRP A 336 2.79 -10.05 16.85
N GLN A 337 1.85 -9.52 17.61
CA GLN A 337 0.49 -9.19 17.15
C GLN A 337 0.48 -8.04 16.13
N LEU A 338 1.32 -7.02 16.32
CA LEU A 338 1.34 -5.82 15.47
C LEU A 338 2.09 -6.04 14.14
N TYR A 339 3.09 -6.92 14.15
CA TYR A 339 3.97 -7.13 13.01
C TYR A 339 3.79 -8.48 12.32
N GLY A 340 3.02 -9.41 12.92
CA GLY A 340 2.75 -10.74 12.37
C GLY A 340 3.96 -11.69 12.34
N LEU A 341 5.03 -11.38 13.08
CA LEU A 341 6.23 -12.21 13.19
C LEU A 341 6.64 -12.30 14.67
N PRO A 342 7.15 -13.46 15.14
CA PRO A 342 7.67 -13.60 16.48
C PRO A 342 8.68 -12.49 16.81
N CYS A 343 8.50 -11.85 17.96
CA CYS A 343 9.50 -10.96 18.54
C CYS A 343 10.61 -11.77 19.23
N ALA A 344 11.66 -11.11 19.72
CA ALA A 344 12.76 -11.80 20.39
C ALA A 344 12.30 -12.59 21.64
N HIS A 345 11.34 -12.07 22.41
CA HIS A 345 10.74 -12.80 23.54
C HIS A 345 10.00 -14.06 23.09
N ALA A 346 9.23 -13.95 22.01
CA ALA A 346 8.51 -15.08 21.44
C ALA A 346 9.47 -16.14 20.88
N ALA A 347 10.52 -15.70 20.21
CA ALA A 347 11.58 -16.59 19.75
C ALA A 347 12.25 -17.33 20.92
N ALA A 348 12.53 -16.64 22.05
CA ALA A 348 13.10 -17.24 23.24
C ALA A 348 12.18 -18.36 23.80
N ALA A 349 10.89 -18.08 23.96
CA ALA A 349 9.89 -19.06 24.40
C ALA A 349 9.84 -20.28 23.46
N LEU A 350 9.73 -20.05 22.15
CA LEU A 350 9.63 -21.11 21.13
C LEU A 350 10.90 -21.98 21.09
N ILE A 351 12.08 -21.37 21.14
CA ILE A 351 13.35 -22.12 21.13
C ILE A 351 13.49 -22.95 22.40
N SER A 352 13.08 -22.43 23.57
CA SER A 352 13.16 -23.16 24.84
C SER A 352 12.35 -24.46 24.87
N CYS A 353 11.30 -24.56 24.04
CA CYS A 353 10.50 -25.77 23.89
C CYS A 353 10.78 -26.54 22.58
N GLY A 354 11.91 -26.26 21.92
CA GLY A 354 12.38 -26.99 20.73
C GLY A 354 11.62 -26.66 19.44
N GLN A 355 10.85 -25.58 19.40
CA GLN A 355 10.07 -25.16 18.23
C GLN A 355 10.90 -24.29 17.28
N ASN A 356 10.64 -24.41 15.98
CA ASN A 356 11.23 -23.52 14.97
C ASN A 356 10.40 -22.23 14.86
N ALA A 357 10.94 -21.12 15.39
CA ALA A 357 10.27 -19.82 15.39
C ALA A 357 9.82 -19.33 13.99
N ARG A 358 10.45 -19.79 12.91
CA ARG A 358 10.06 -19.43 11.53
C ARG A 358 8.66 -19.90 11.13
N LEU A 359 8.19 -21.00 11.73
CA LEU A 359 6.86 -21.57 11.48
C LEU A 359 5.73 -20.77 12.15
N PHE A 360 6.09 -19.81 13.00
CA PHE A 360 5.16 -19.05 13.83
C PHE A 360 4.91 -17.62 13.29
N GLY A 361 5.45 -17.30 12.12
CA GLY A 361 5.06 -16.11 11.35
C GLY A 361 3.67 -16.24 10.73
N GLU A 362 3.03 -15.11 10.45
CA GLU A 362 1.78 -15.08 9.69
C GLU A 362 1.99 -15.64 8.27
N HIS A 363 0.97 -16.31 7.74
CA HIS A 363 1.04 -17.00 6.45
C HIS A 363 1.49 -16.05 5.31
N CYS A 364 1.04 -14.79 5.35
CA CYS A 364 1.38 -13.75 4.38
C CYS A 364 2.86 -13.33 4.37
N PHE A 365 3.74 -13.91 5.20
CA PHE A 365 5.20 -13.71 5.14
C PHE A 365 5.96 -14.90 4.52
N THR A 366 5.25 -15.93 4.07
CA THR A 366 5.88 -17.14 3.53
C THR A 366 6.35 -16.95 2.08
N ALA A 367 7.41 -17.66 1.70
CA ALA A 367 7.85 -17.75 0.32
C ALA A 367 6.76 -18.37 -0.58
N ALA A 368 5.94 -19.27 -0.03
CA ALA A 368 4.77 -19.82 -0.70
C ALA A 368 3.73 -18.72 -1.03
N SER A 369 3.35 -17.88 -0.06
CA SER A 369 2.46 -16.73 -0.30
C SER A 369 3.04 -15.75 -1.33
N TYR A 370 4.35 -15.51 -1.29
CA TYR A 370 4.98 -14.66 -2.30
C TYR A 370 4.78 -15.22 -3.73
N ARG A 371 5.03 -16.53 -3.92
CA ARG A 371 4.83 -17.19 -5.22
C ARG A 371 3.37 -17.17 -5.65
N GLU A 372 2.47 -17.41 -4.71
CA GLU A 372 1.03 -17.38 -4.94
C GLU A 372 0.55 -15.99 -5.40
N THR A 373 1.07 -14.93 -4.77
CA THR A 373 0.78 -13.52 -5.09
C THR A 373 1.03 -13.22 -6.58
N TYR A 374 2.10 -13.76 -7.15
CA TYR A 374 2.54 -13.49 -8.52
C TYR A 374 2.32 -14.68 -9.48
N SER A 375 1.53 -15.69 -9.09
CA SER A 375 1.34 -16.93 -9.85
C SER A 375 0.63 -16.70 -11.19
N GLN A 376 -0.27 -15.72 -11.25
CA GLN A 376 -1.09 -15.41 -12.41
C GLN A 376 -0.37 -14.49 -13.42
N ILE A 377 -0.76 -14.58 -14.68
CA ILE A 377 -0.14 -13.86 -15.80
C ILE A 377 -1.04 -12.69 -16.23
N ILE A 378 -0.41 -11.55 -16.53
CA ILE A 378 -1.03 -10.45 -17.26
C ILE A 378 -0.70 -10.60 -18.73
N ASN A 379 -1.68 -11.05 -19.52
CA ASN A 379 -1.56 -11.33 -20.93
C ASN A 379 -1.46 -10.06 -21.77
N PRO A 380 -0.73 -10.11 -22.90
CA PRO A 380 -0.65 -9.00 -23.84
C PRO A 380 -2.02 -8.69 -24.45
N ILE A 381 -2.17 -7.43 -24.88
CA ILE A 381 -3.33 -6.96 -25.62
C ILE A 381 -2.93 -6.81 -27.10
N PRO A 382 -3.71 -7.37 -28.04
CA PRO A 382 -3.47 -7.20 -29.47
C PRO A 382 -3.37 -5.74 -29.88
N ASP A 383 -2.66 -5.46 -30.98
CA ASP A 383 -2.60 -4.11 -31.53
C ASP A 383 -4.00 -3.61 -31.94
N LYS A 384 -4.19 -2.28 -31.89
CA LYS A 384 -5.48 -1.65 -32.24
C LYS A 384 -5.98 -2.01 -33.64
N SER A 385 -5.09 -2.30 -34.58
CA SER A 385 -5.43 -2.76 -35.94
C SER A 385 -6.17 -4.10 -35.97
N GLN A 386 -6.09 -4.89 -34.90
CA GLN A 386 -6.71 -6.21 -34.79
C GLN A 386 -7.99 -6.19 -33.95
N TRP A 387 -8.37 -5.04 -33.40
CA TRP A 387 -9.61 -4.89 -32.66
C TRP A 387 -10.73 -4.86 -33.67
N LYS A 388 -11.42 -5.98 -33.86
CA LYS A 388 -12.58 -6.03 -34.76
C LYS A 388 -13.58 -4.94 -34.34
N GLU A 389 -13.92 -4.05 -35.27
CA GLU A 389 -15.07 -3.19 -35.12
C GLU A 389 -16.30 -4.09 -34.98
N GLN A 390 -17.07 -3.95 -33.90
CA GLN A 390 -18.33 -4.67 -33.78
C GLN A 390 -19.29 -4.07 -34.82
N GLY A 391 -19.32 -4.66 -36.02
CA GLY A 391 -20.16 -4.20 -37.12
C GLY A 391 -20.62 -5.28 -38.11
N GLU A 392 -19.96 -6.43 -38.22
CA GLU A 392 -20.31 -7.41 -39.25
C GLU A 392 -20.19 -8.84 -38.71
N GLY A 393 -21.31 -9.46 -38.33
CA GLY A 393 -21.35 -10.90 -38.03
C GLY A 393 -22.21 -11.35 -36.86
N ALA A 394 -23.17 -10.55 -36.38
CA ALA A 394 -24.20 -11.04 -35.47
C ALA A 394 -25.59 -10.83 -36.09
N ASP A 395 -26.00 -11.78 -36.93
CA ASP A 395 -27.41 -12.00 -37.24
C ASP A 395 -28.12 -12.38 -35.94
N GLY A 396 -28.77 -11.41 -35.30
CA GLY A 396 -29.56 -11.64 -34.09
C GLY A 396 -29.64 -10.45 -33.13
N GLY A 397 -30.37 -9.40 -33.52
CA GLY A 397 -31.17 -8.55 -32.63
C GLY A 397 -30.50 -7.92 -31.40
N GLY A 398 -29.94 -6.72 -31.57
CA GLY A 398 -29.65 -5.79 -30.47
C GLY A 398 -28.46 -4.88 -30.77
N ALA A 399 -28.69 -3.80 -31.52
CA ALA A 399 -27.68 -2.80 -31.82
C ALA A 399 -27.13 -2.16 -30.53
N LYS A 400 -25.96 -2.63 -30.06
CA LYS A 400 -25.14 -1.84 -29.15
C LYS A 400 -24.50 -0.74 -29.99
N ALA A 401 -25.09 0.46 -29.97
CA ALA A 401 -24.51 1.63 -30.61
C ALA A 401 -23.05 1.79 -30.19
N ASP A 402 -22.17 2.01 -31.16
CA ASP A 402 -20.76 2.29 -30.93
C ASP A 402 -20.64 3.55 -30.03
N ILE A 403 -20.34 3.35 -28.75
CA ILE A 403 -20.34 4.44 -27.76
C ILE A 403 -19.06 5.26 -27.98
N MET A 404 -19.15 6.30 -28.81
CA MET A 404 -18.04 7.23 -29.01
C MET A 404 -17.84 8.09 -27.76
N ILE A 405 -16.75 7.85 -27.03
CA ILE A 405 -16.35 8.63 -25.86
C ILE A 405 -15.51 9.84 -26.29
N ARG A 406 -15.94 11.03 -25.89
CA ARG A 406 -15.18 12.27 -26.07
C ARG A 406 -14.23 12.51 -24.89
N PRO A 407 -13.12 13.24 -25.07
CA PRO A 407 -12.25 13.63 -23.96
C PRO A 407 -12.96 14.44 -22.87
N PRO A 408 -12.41 14.51 -21.65
CA PRO A 408 -12.97 15.37 -20.61
C PRO A 408 -12.83 16.85 -20.98
N LYS A 409 -13.71 17.69 -20.41
CA LYS A 409 -13.73 19.13 -20.68
C LYS A 409 -12.51 19.85 -20.09
N THR A 410 -11.94 19.31 -19.01
CA THR A 410 -10.81 19.89 -18.31
C THR A 410 -9.52 19.73 -19.12
N ARG A 411 -9.02 20.85 -19.65
CA ARG A 411 -7.78 20.91 -20.43
C ARG A 411 -6.68 21.60 -19.67
N ARG A 412 -5.44 21.20 -19.95
CA ARG A 412 -4.26 21.90 -19.46
C ARG A 412 -4.21 23.33 -20.04
N PRO A 413 -3.96 24.37 -19.22
CA PRO A 413 -3.78 25.74 -19.71
C PRO A 413 -2.61 25.86 -20.72
N PRO A 414 -2.67 26.79 -21.69
CA PRO A 414 -1.58 27.02 -22.64
C PRO A 414 -0.29 27.44 -21.94
N GLY A 415 0.82 26.72 -22.17
CA GLY A 415 2.13 27.08 -21.61
C GLY A 415 3.12 25.91 -21.59
N ARG A 416 4.43 26.22 -21.54
CA ARG A 416 5.47 25.19 -21.44
C ARG A 416 5.32 24.43 -20.11
N PRO A 417 5.34 23.09 -20.12
CA PRO A 417 5.42 22.32 -18.89
C PRO A 417 6.65 22.72 -18.07
N LYS A 418 6.45 23.23 -16.87
CA LYS A 418 7.54 23.20 -15.87
C LYS A 418 7.76 21.72 -15.55
N LYS A 419 8.89 21.15 -15.99
CA LYS A 419 9.42 19.91 -15.42
C LYS A 419 9.79 20.20 -13.96
N LYS A 420 8.78 20.31 -13.09
CA LYS A 420 9.01 20.00 -11.68
C LYS A 420 9.16 18.50 -11.64
N VAL A 421 10.41 18.05 -11.68
CA VAL A 421 10.79 16.85 -10.94
C VAL A 421 10.29 17.16 -9.54
N LEU A 422 9.21 16.50 -9.12
CA LEU A 422 9.00 16.40 -7.68
C LEU A 422 10.28 15.74 -7.21
N ARG A 423 11.10 16.51 -6.50
CA ARG A 423 12.02 15.92 -5.55
C ARG A 423 11.07 15.20 -4.60
N VAL A 424 10.75 13.95 -4.92
CA VAL A 424 10.51 12.98 -3.88
C VAL A 424 11.84 13.05 -3.15
N GLU A 425 11.87 13.87 -2.10
CA GLU A 425 12.87 13.65 -1.09
C GLU A 425 12.63 12.22 -0.70
N SER A 426 13.48 11.35 -1.25
CA SER A 426 13.81 10.10 -0.62
C SER A 426 14.32 10.52 0.74
N PHE A 427 13.39 10.77 1.65
CA PHE A 427 13.59 10.46 3.04
C PHE A 427 13.87 8.97 2.97
N LYS A 428 15.16 8.65 2.79
CA LYS A 428 15.79 7.39 3.14
C LYS A 428 14.97 6.92 4.32
N ARG A 429 14.24 5.80 4.17
CA ARG A 429 13.44 5.15 5.24
C ARG A 429 13.90 5.73 6.55
N PRO A 430 13.14 6.60 7.25
CA PRO A 430 13.67 7.42 8.35
C PRO A 430 14.61 6.53 9.11
N LYS A 431 15.95 6.79 9.03
CA LYS A 431 17.00 5.80 9.31
C LYS A 431 16.49 5.00 10.46
N ARG A 432 16.08 3.73 10.21
CA ARG A 432 15.28 2.93 11.14
C ARG A 432 15.82 3.27 12.51
N VAL A 433 15.04 3.97 13.35
CA VAL A 433 15.61 4.52 14.58
C VAL A 433 16.14 3.31 15.31
N VAL A 434 17.47 3.17 15.33
CA VAL A 434 18.08 1.90 15.70
C VAL A 434 17.82 1.80 17.17
N GLN A 435 16.94 0.88 17.53
CA GLN A 435 16.72 0.53 18.90
C GLN A 435 17.86 -0.38 19.30
N CYS A 436 18.60 0.03 20.31
CA CYS A 436 19.70 -0.76 20.80
C CYS A 436 19.20 -2.12 21.30
N GLY A 437 19.74 -3.23 20.78
CA GLY A 437 19.41 -4.57 21.26
C GLY A 437 19.84 -4.85 22.71
N ARG A 438 20.64 -3.95 23.33
CA ARG A 438 21.11 -4.07 24.72
C ARG A 438 20.33 -3.23 25.71
N CYS A 439 20.08 -1.95 25.42
CA CYS A 439 19.42 -1.01 26.35
C CYS A 439 18.08 -0.47 25.83
N HIS A 440 17.63 -0.95 24.67
CA HIS A 440 16.34 -0.61 24.05
C HIS A 440 16.05 0.88 23.84
N MET A 441 17.04 1.74 24.02
CA MET A 441 16.99 3.16 23.69
C MET A 441 17.12 3.35 22.18
N LEU A 442 16.36 4.32 21.69
CA LEU A 442 16.35 4.74 20.31
C LEU A 442 17.59 5.59 19.99
N GLY A 443 18.19 5.40 18.81
CA GLY A 443 19.27 6.25 18.28
C GLY A 443 20.66 5.60 18.19
N HIS A 444 20.84 4.37 18.64
CA HIS A 444 22.13 3.65 18.52
C HIS A 444 21.94 2.12 18.42
N SER A 445 22.90 1.44 17.76
CA SER A 445 22.93 -0.03 17.68
C SER A 445 23.55 -0.65 18.92
N GLN A 446 23.24 -1.93 19.21
CA GLN A 446 23.88 -2.72 20.26
C GLN A 446 25.42 -2.63 20.26
N LYS A 447 26.05 -2.63 19.08
CA LYS A 447 27.51 -2.48 18.90
C LYS A 447 28.10 -1.15 19.42
N LYS A 448 27.26 -0.12 19.58
CA LYS A 448 27.63 1.22 20.03
C LYS A 448 27.00 1.55 21.40
N CYS A 449 26.47 0.55 22.07
CA CYS A 449 25.85 0.72 23.38
C CYS A 449 26.93 0.83 24.45
N THR A 450 26.87 1.89 25.25
CA THR A 450 27.76 2.13 26.39
C THR A 450 27.35 1.37 27.65
N LEU A 451 26.18 0.71 27.66
CA LEU A 451 25.74 -0.14 28.75
C LEU A 451 26.65 -1.38 28.82
N GLN A 452 27.35 -1.60 29.92
CA GLN A 452 28.24 -2.77 30.08
C GLN A 452 27.40 -4.04 30.30
N ILE A 453 27.82 -5.15 29.67
CA ILE A 453 27.26 -6.47 29.95
C ILE A 453 27.85 -6.91 31.29
N LEU A 454 27.03 -7.09 32.31
CA LEU A 454 27.47 -7.80 33.51
C LEU A 454 27.56 -9.29 33.13
N GLN A 455 28.79 -9.81 33.05
CA GLN A 455 29.02 -11.25 33.13
C GLN A 455 28.63 -11.64 34.55
N ILE A 456 27.51 -12.35 34.69
CA ILE A 456 27.23 -13.07 35.92
C ILE A 456 28.03 -14.37 35.79
N ASP A 457 29.22 -14.37 36.38
CA ASP A 457 29.96 -15.61 36.64
C ASP A 457 29.23 -16.37 37.74
N GLY A 458 28.81 -17.60 37.44
CA GLY A 458 28.20 -18.53 38.40
C GLY A 458 27.07 -19.36 37.81
#